data_AF-A0A7C3V604-F1
#
_entry.id   AF-A0A7C3V604-F1
#
_cell.length_a   1.000
_cell.length_b   1.000
_cell.length_c   1.000
_cell.angle_alpha   90.00
_cell.angle_beta   90.00
_cell.angle_gamma   90.00
#
_symmetry.space_group_name_H-M   'P 1'
#
loop_
_entity.id
_entity.type
_entity.pdbx_description
1 polymer ?
#
loop_
_entity_poly.entity_id
_entity_poly.type
_entity_poly.pdbx_seq_one_letter_code
_entity_poly.pdbx_strand_id
1 'polypeptide(L)' 'MPLYEYKCVDCGSQDLRVAGLDDHTAICISCQGLMLRLDEDVFQPYFEEAAQPELKDKASSS' A
#
# COMPACT_ATOMS: atom_id res chain seq x y z
N MET A 1 13.34 1.37 17.55
CA MET A 1 12.75 0.40 16.62
C MET A 1 11.34 0.87 16.31
N PRO A 2 11.01 1.24 15.06
CA PRO A 2 9.69 1.77 14.72
C PRO A 2 8.62 0.67 14.76
N LEU A 3 7.40 1.06 15.12
CA LEU A 3 6.20 0.21 15.09
C LEU A 3 5.34 0.63 13.90
N TYR A 4 4.78 -0.35 13.20
CA TYR A 4 3.90 -0.15 12.05
C TYR A 4 2.61 -0.92 12.22
N GLU A 5 1.51 -0.34 11.74
CA GLU A 5 0.22 -1.00 11.72
C GLU A 5 0.07 -1.86 10.47
N TYR A 6 -0.36 -3.11 10.66
CA TYR A 6 -0.62 -4.08 9.61
C TYR A 6 -2.08 -4.50 9.62
N LYS A 7 -2.63 -4.78 8.43
CA LYS A 7 -3.98 -5.32 8.25
C LYS A 7 -3.97 -6.53 7.34
N CYS A 8 -4.66 -7.58 7.75
CA CYS A 8 -4.84 -8.78 6.94
C CYS A 8 -5.79 -8.51 5.76
N VAL A 9 -5.41 -8.96 4.57
CA VAL A 9 -6.23 -8.81 3.36
C VAL A 9 -7.39 -9.80 3.30
N ASP A 10 -7.29 -10.92 4.02
CA ASP A 10 -8.29 -12.00 3.97
C ASP A 10 -9.36 -11.85 5.06
N CYS A 11 -8.96 -11.64 6.31
CA CYS A 11 -9.88 -11.57 7.46
C CYS A 11 -10.01 -10.16 8.06
N GLY A 12 -9.19 -9.20 7.64
CA GLY A 12 -9.24 -7.82 8.13
C GLY A 12 -8.66 -7.58 9.53
N SER A 13 -8.09 -8.60 10.19
CA SER A 13 -7.43 -8.44 11.50
C SER A 13 -6.30 -7.40 11.44
N GLN A 14 -6.14 -6.62 12.50
CA GLN A 14 -5.07 -5.63 12.63
C GLN A 14 -4.02 -6.06 13.66
N ASP A 15 -2.78 -5.65 13.47
CA ASP A 15 -1.65 -5.96 14.34
C ASP A 15 -0.59 -4.85 14.30
N LEU A 16 0.17 -4.68 15.39
CA LEU A 16 1.27 -3.71 15.49
C LEU A 16 2.60 -4.45 15.52
N ARG A 17 3.48 -4.15 14.56
CA ARG A 17 4.73 -4.90 14.39
C ARG A 17 5.95 -4.01 14.34
N VAL A 18 7.05 -4.54 14.87
CA VAL A 18 8.33 -3.84 14.94
C VAL A 18 9.10 -4.04 13.63
N ALA A 19 9.50 -2.93 13.01
CA ALA A 19 10.35 -2.96 11.83
C ALA A 19 11.74 -3.54 12.14
N GLY A 20 12.33 -4.21 11.17
CA GLY A 20 13.62 -4.89 11.25
C GLY A 20 13.52 -6.36 11.63
N LEU A 21 12.40 -6.79 12.21
CA LEU A 21 12.17 -8.18 12.61
C LEU A 21 11.28 -8.95 11.63
N ASP A 22 10.29 -8.26 11.02
CA ASP A 22 9.19 -8.87 10.26
C ASP A 22 9.07 -8.32 8.81
N ASP A 23 10.09 -7.60 8.33
CA ASP A 23 9.94 -6.58 7.27
C ASP A 23 9.56 -7.06 5.86
N HIS A 24 9.72 -8.33 5.54
CA HIS A 24 9.52 -8.79 4.16
C HIS A 24 8.20 -9.52 3.93
N THR A 25 7.55 -10.02 4.98
CA THR A 25 6.27 -10.73 4.84
C THR A 25 5.60 -10.89 6.21
N ALA A 26 4.46 -10.24 6.42
CA ALA A 26 3.66 -10.41 7.63
C ALA A 26 2.53 -11.41 7.38
N ILE A 27 2.42 -12.42 8.24
CA ILE A 27 1.37 -13.45 8.18
C ILE A 27 0.41 -13.24 9.36
N CYS A 28 -0.88 -13.29 9.06
CA CYS A 28 -1.95 -13.18 10.03
C CYS A 28 -1.99 -14.41 10.94
N ILE A 29 -1.92 -14.20 12.25
CA ILE A 29 -2.02 -15.29 13.23
C ILE A 29 -3.41 -15.94 13.28
N SER A 30 -4.45 -15.22 12.86
CA SER A 30 -5.84 -15.67 12.92
C SER A 30 -6.24 -16.58 11.76
N CYS A 31 -5.77 -16.27 10.54
CA CYS A 31 -6.17 -17.01 9.33
C CYS A 31 -5.01 -17.49 8.45
N GLN A 32 -3.75 -17.25 8.85
CA GLN A 32 -2.54 -17.48 8.05
C GLN A 32 -2.49 -16.72 6.71
N GLY A 33 -3.37 -15.72 6.55
CA GLY A 33 -3.40 -14.83 5.39
C GLY A 33 -2.28 -13.79 5.38
N LEU A 34 -2.12 -13.09 4.26
CA LEU A 34 -1.12 -12.02 4.12
C LEU A 34 -1.58 -10.75 4.87
N MET A 35 -0.65 -10.04 5.50
CA MET A 35 -0.89 -8.72 6.08
C MET A 35 -0.08 -7.62 5.38
N LEU A 36 -0.72 -6.49 5.10
CA LEU A 36 -0.12 -5.31 4.49
C LEU A 36 0.02 -4.19 5.51
N ARG A 37 1.10 -3.41 5.39
CA ARG A 37 1.33 -2.20 6.19
C ARG A 37 0.33 -1.11 5.78
N LEU A 38 -0.23 -0.38 6.74
CA LEU A 38 -1.21 0.67 6.48
C LEU A 38 -0.57 2.06 6.27
N ASP A 39 0.58 2.29 6.88
CA ASP A 39 1.25 3.61 6.90
C ASP A 39 2.07 3.89 5.63
N GLU A 40 2.24 2.90 4.75
CA GLU A 40 3.07 2.98 3.56
C GLU A 40 2.29 2.53 2.33
N ASP A 41 2.09 3.46 1.39
CA ASP A 41 1.49 3.14 0.10
C ASP A 41 2.55 2.52 -0.83
N VAL A 42 2.76 1.22 -0.67
CA VAL A 42 3.63 0.42 -1.55
C VAL A 42 3.16 0.36 -3.01
N PHE A 43 1.94 0.82 -3.32
CA PHE A 43 1.41 0.82 -4.68
C PHE A 43 1.62 2.15 -5.41
N GLN A 44 1.90 3.25 -4.71
CA GLN A 44 2.14 4.56 -5.32
C GLN A 44 3.10 4.51 -6.53
N PRO A 45 4.26 3.80 -6.49
CA PRO A 45 5.19 3.76 -7.61
C PRO A 45 4.60 3.11 -8.88
N TYR A 46 3.64 2.19 -8.72
CA TYR A 46 3.00 1.51 -9.85
C TYR A 46 1.96 2.40 -10.55
N PHE A 47 1.39 3.37 -9.84
CA PHE A 47 0.39 4.30 -10.37
C PHE A 47 0.98 5.61 -10.89
N GLU A 48 2.21 5.95 -10.48
CA GLU A 48 2.93 7.15 -10.94
C GLU A 48 3.18 7.13 -12.47
N GLU A 49 3.39 5.96 -13.07
CA GLU A 49 3.61 5.83 -14.52
C GLU A 49 2.32 5.93 -15.36
N ALA A 50 1.14 5.78 -14.74
CA ALA A 50 -0.16 5.84 -15.42
C ALA A 50 -0.70 7.28 -15.58
N ALA A 51 -0.09 8.26 -14.91
CA ALA A 51 -0.50 9.67 -14.93
C ALA A 51 0.33 10.48 -15.96
N GLN A 52 0.37 10.07 -17.23
CA GLN A 52 0.74 11.00 -18.29
C GLN A 52 -0.50 11.82 -18.70
N PRO A 53 -0.50 13.15 -18.53
CA PRO A 53 -1.62 13.99 -18.93
C PRO A 53 -1.55 14.27 -20.44
N GLU A 54 -2.24 13.45 -21.24
CA GLU A 54 -2.65 13.83 -22.60
C GLU A 54 -3.84 14.81 -22.51
N LEU A 55 -3.59 16.01 -21.98
CA LEU A 55 -4.50 17.16 -22.01
C LEU A 55 -3.74 18.36 -22.59
N LYS A 56 -3.28 18.19 -23.83
CA LYS A 56 -3.01 19.31 -24.73
C LYS A 56 -3.85 19.08 -25.97
N ASP A 57 -4.81 19.99 -26.18
CA ASP A 57 -5.24 20.54 -27.47
C ASP A 57 -6.74 20.84 -27.53
N LYS A 58 -7.05 22.08 -27.13
CA LYS A 58 -7.82 23.09 -27.90
C LYS A 58 -8.66 23.97 -26.98
N ALA A 59 -7.98 24.91 -26.33
CA ALA A 59 -8.51 26.26 -26.25
C ALA A 59 -8.31 26.92 -27.63
N SER A 60 -9.19 26.67 -28.59
CA SER A 60 -9.37 27.52 -29.77
C SER A 60 -10.60 27.11 -30.59
N SER A 61 -11.68 27.87 -30.43
CA SER A 61 -12.75 28.19 -31.42
C SER A 61 -13.89 28.83 -30.62
N SER A 62 -13.97 30.17 -30.61
CA SER A 62 -14.76 31.03 -31.53
C SER A 62 -16.10 31.40 -30.92
#